data_AF-A0A3M7MBN0-F1
#
_entry.id   AF-A0A3M7MBN0-F1
#
_cell.length_a   1.000
_cell.length_b   1.000
_cell.length_c   1.000
_cell.angle_alpha   90.00
_cell.angle_beta   90.00
_cell.angle_gamma   90.00
#
_symmetry.space_group_name_H-M   'P 1'
#
loop_
_entity.id
_entity.type
_entity.pdbx_description
1 polymer ?
#
loop_
_entity_poly.entity_id
_entity_poly.type
_entity_poly.pdbx_seq_one_letter_code
_entity_poly.pdbx_strand_id
1 'polypeptide(L)'
;MQSATGKRVLSTLASKLHPQLPLSPRESQQLLSLLTSSFRAHLDREHPLGASESSQERATLRPSLSNGQRGPSPMGAAASSYASATQHIDSILNNPLFAVKPRRRGSESAAMDVLRDPLTWFVNEIAAGSATLSKAAMCLEMLDKTPNQDASRAQNQTRLAMALDSWLRSSGLENSKQFMELCVAKSGHGSRFLERLVALLRAQVETDAPWRWFIRPNEQRVKETGLDIAKVVTFRQQVLLKMVSTVPNAEFKKSMVVFMCAFRNMENAGYESAYSVLRSAGGSLVNRITANTDLALTVDVELYQSFLSSSQRWLRDWSRAVEAMLWLYHPSRPNTRPGLLFIQDPTGALAYVKSTPSRKNFLVQLCLAVSQQLIHEKKFAEARAVMAFTREHFADMVLPKPAVTEQLQQHASAPRKERKERANLELLDSLVPT
;
A
#
# COMPACT_ATOMS: atom_id res chain seq x y z
N MET A 1 36.75 26.62 52.46
CA MET A 1 37.19 25.22 52.25
C MET A 1 35.97 24.28 52.19
N GLN A 2 35.30 24.14 51.04
CA GLN A 2 34.23 23.16 50.84
C GLN A 2 34.09 22.87 49.35
N SER A 3 34.62 21.75 48.84
CA SER A 3 34.17 21.09 47.59
C SER A 3 35.00 19.83 47.31
N ALA A 4 34.92 18.83 48.19
CA ALA A 4 35.54 17.51 47.95
C ALA A 4 34.53 16.34 47.96
N THR A 5 33.29 16.58 48.42
CA THR A 5 32.33 15.51 48.68
C THR A 5 31.43 15.18 47.47
N GLY A 6 31.25 16.11 46.52
CA GLY A 6 30.35 15.92 45.37
C GLY A 6 30.90 15.04 44.23
N LYS A 7 32.21 14.88 44.11
CA LYS A 7 32.83 14.12 43.00
C LYS A 7 32.82 12.59 43.21
N ARG A 8 32.61 12.11 44.45
CA ARG A 8 32.61 10.67 44.76
C ARG A 8 31.24 10.00 44.58
N VAL A 9 30.15 10.77 44.59
CA VAL A 9 28.77 10.24 44.48
C VAL A 9 28.36 10.01 43.01
N LEU A 10 28.86 10.82 42.07
CA LEU A 10 28.61 10.62 40.64
C LEU A 10 29.43 9.45 40.05
N SER A 11 30.61 9.18 40.62
CA SER A 11 31.44 8.01 40.25
C SER A 11 30.80 6.68 40.65
N THR A 12 30.07 6.65 41.77
CA THR A 12 29.39 5.44 42.28
C THR A 12 28.05 5.14 41.62
N LEU A 13 27.43 6.11 40.94
CA LEU A 13 26.21 5.89 40.14
C LEU A 13 26.54 5.53 38.68
N ALA A 14 27.65 6.02 38.14
CA ALA A 14 28.12 5.64 36.80
C ALA A 14 28.61 4.19 36.71
N SER A 15 29.07 3.59 37.82
CA SER A 15 29.51 2.18 37.87
C SER A 15 28.38 1.16 37.96
N LYS A 16 27.11 1.59 38.11
CA LYS A 16 25.94 0.71 38.17
C LYS A 16 25.02 0.75 36.94
N LEU A 17 25.21 1.68 36.01
CA LEU A 17 24.34 1.80 34.82
C LEU A 17 24.92 1.14 33.56
N HIS A 18 26.21 0.83 33.54
CA HIS A 18 26.83 -0.09 32.58
C HIS A 18 27.91 -0.86 33.33
N PRO A 19 27.88 -2.21 33.43
CA PRO A 19 29.07 -2.94 33.77
C PRO A 19 30.06 -2.69 32.62
N GLN A 20 31.03 -1.81 32.85
CA GLN A 20 32.25 -1.86 32.07
C GLN A 20 32.86 -3.22 32.38
N LEU A 21 32.81 -4.15 31.43
CA LEU A 21 33.78 -5.23 31.42
C LEU A 21 35.13 -4.55 31.16
N PRO A 22 36.08 -4.51 32.12
CA PRO A 22 37.46 -4.60 31.70
C PRO A 22 37.61 -6.02 31.17
N LEU A 23 37.27 -6.26 29.90
CA LEU A 23 37.72 -7.48 29.23
C LEU A 23 39.23 -7.47 29.42
N SER A 24 39.74 -8.38 30.24
CA SER A 24 41.18 -8.51 30.37
C SER A 24 41.75 -8.73 28.96
N PRO A 25 42.98 -8.31 28.66
CA PRO A 25 43.58 -8.51 27.34
C PRO A 25 43.48 -9.96 26.84
N ARG A 26 43.35 -10.90 27.78
CA ARG A 26 43.16 -12.34 27.54
C ARG A 26 41.72 -12.70 27.14
N GLU A 27 40.72 -12.08 27.75
CA GLU A 27 39.30 -12.30 27.42
C GLU A 27 38.92 -11.63 26.10
N SER A 28 39.47 -10.45 25.79
CA SER A 28 39.27 -9.82 24.48
C SER A 28 39.90 -10.66 23.37
N GLN A 29 41.09 -11.24 23.59
CA GLN A 29 41.70 -12.21 22.69
C GLN A 29 40.87 -13.50 22.56
N GLN A 30 40.29 -13.99 23.66
CA GLN A 30 39.38 -15.15 23.61
C GLN A 30 38.11 -14.84 22.82
N LEU A 31 37.51 -13.66 22.99
CA LEU A 31 36.33 -13.25 22.25
C LEU A 31 36.63 -13.05 20.76
N LEU A 32 37.80 -12.47 20.44
CA LEU A 32 38.29 -12.36 19.07
C LEU A 32 38.55 -13.75 18.47
N SER A 33 39.12 -14.69 19.23
CA SER A 33 39.36 -16.06 18.78
C SER A 33 38.04 -16.82 18.55
N LEU A 34 37.03 -16.60 19.40
CA LEU A 34 35.71 -17.20 19.24
C LEU A 34 34.99 -16.64 18.02
N LEU A 35 35.00 -15.32 17.83
CA LEU A 35 34.41 -14.67 16.65
C LEU A 35 35.12 -15.09 15.37
N THR A 36 36.44 -15.12 15.35
CA THR A 36 37.18 -15.58 14.16
C THR A 36 36.98 -17.07 13.90
N SER A 37 36.86 -17.90 14.94
CA SER A 37 36.53 -19.32 14.76
C SER A 37 35.11 -19.53 14.24
N SER A 38 34.13 -18.76 14.73
CA SER A 38 32.74 -18.90 14.28
C SER A 38 32.55 -18.40 12.85
N PHE A 39 33.26 -17.32 12.48
CA PHE A 39 33.26 -16.81 11.11
C PHE A 39 33.92 -17.81 10.15
N ARG A 40 35.05 -18.43 10.54
CA ARG A 40 35.68 -19.50 9.74
C ARG A 40 34.79 -20.73 9.63
N ALA A 41 34.19 -21.18 10.73
CA ALA A 41 33.26 -22.31 10.70
C ALA A 41 32.02 -22.04 9.85
N HIS A 42 31.55 -20.79 9.81
CA HIS A 42 30.46 -20.38 8.93
C HIS A 42 30.92 -20.33 7.45
N LEU A 43 32.13 -19.82 7.19
CA LEU A 43 32.72 -19.84 5.85
C LEU A 43 32.98 -21.26 5.33
N ASP A 44 33.47 -22.17 6.18
CA ASP A 44 33.71 -23.57 5.82
C ASP A 44 32.40 -24.34 5.57
N ARG A 45 31.31 -23.91 6.22
CA ARG A 45 29.96 -24.48 6.01
C ARG A 45 29.31 -23.99 4.72
N GLU A 46 29.50 -22.73 4.37
CA GLU A 46 28.98 -22.13 3.14
C GLU A 46 29.87 -22.42 1.91
N HIS A 47 31.15 -22.75 2.13
CA HIS A 47 32.11 -23.18 1.11
C HIS A 47 32.74 -24.53 1.48
N PRO A 48 32.02 -25.66 1.35
CA PRO A 48 32.66 -26.97 1.44
C PRO A 48 33.71 -27.04 0.33
N LEU A 49 34.99 -27.01 0.70
CA LEU A 49 36.08 -27.25 -0.23
C LEU A 49 35.82 -28.61 -0.87
N GLY A 50 35.58 -28.61 -2.17
CA GLY A 50 35.39 -29.83 -2.94
C GLY A 50 36.55 -30.77 -2.65
N ALA A 51 36.24 -31.93 -2.07
CA ALA A 51 37.19 -33.01 -1.89
C ALA A 51 37.71 -33.41 -3.28
N SER A 52 38.89 -32.91 -3.64
CA SER A 52 39.66 -33.44 -4.76
C SER A 52 40.69 -34.41 -4.21
N GLU A 53 40.35 -35.69 -4.38
CA GLU A 53 41.24 -36.79 -4.77
C GLU A 53 42.58 -36.95 -4.03
N SER A 54 42.65 -38.00 -3.20
CA SER A 54 43.78 -38.94 -3.29
C SER A 54 43.34 -40.37 -3.03
N SER A 55 43.73 -41.24 -3.99
CA SER A 55 43.93 -42.70 -3.89
C SER A 55 42.67 -43.57 -3.94
N GLN A 56 42.28 -44.02 -5.15
CA GLN A 56 42.64 -45.32 -5.75
C GLN A 56 42.14 -46.55 -4.96
N GLU A 57 41.11 -47.25 -5.49
CA GLU A 57 41.25 -48.64 -5.97
C GLU A 57 40.01 -49.15 -6.74
N ARG A 58 40.28 -49.61 -7.98
CA ARG A 58 39.70 -50.73 -8.75
C ARG A 58 38.24 -50.71 -9.26
N ALA A 59 38.17 -50.52 -10.59
CA ALA A 59 37.64 -51.44 -11.63
C ALA A 59 36.12 -51.69 -11.67
N THR A 60 35.39 -51.38 -12.75
CA THR A 60 35.50 -51.99 -14.09
C THR A 60 34.51 -51.34 -15.10
N LEU A 61 34.95 -51.17 -16.36
CA LEU A 61 34.22 -51.33 -17.65
C LEU A 61 32.88 -50.54 -17.85
N ARG A 62 32.58 -49.77 -18.92
CA ARG A 62 33.02 -49.61 -20.31
C ARG A 62 32.32 -48.34 -20.90
N PRO A 63 32.73 -47.83 -22.08
CA PRO A 63 32.30 -46.54 -22.62
C PRO A 63 31.13 -46.66 -23.61
N SER A 64 30.29 -45.63 -23.72
CA SER A 64 29.41 -45.42 -24.88
C SER A 64 29.26 -43.93 -25.18
N LEU A 65 29.70 -43.58 -26.39
CA LEU A 65 29.50 -42.30 -27.06
C LEU A 65 28.02 -42.10 -27.41
N SER A 66 27.49 -40.88 -27.23
CA SER A 66 26.49 -40.35 -28.15
C SER A 66 26.51 -38.82 -28.18
N ASN A 67 26.96 -38.31 -29.32
CA ASN A 67 26.77 -36.95 -29.83
C ASN A 67 25.27 -36.57 -29.85
N GLY A 68 24.94 -35.31 -29.53
CA GLY A 68 23.59 -34.80 -29.80
C GLY A 68 23.27 -33.43 -29.24
N GLN A 69 23.63 -32.39 -30.00
CA GLN A 69 22.95 -31.10 -30.15
C GLN A 69 22.87 -30.08 -28.99
N ARG A 70 23.48 -28.93 -29.31
CA ARG A 70 23.23 -27.56 -28.84
C ARG A 70 21.79 -27.30 -28.38
N GLY A 71 21.66 -26.96 -27.11
CA GLY A 71 20.70 -25.96 -26.62
C GLY A 71 21.49 -24.78 -26.03
N PRO A 72 21.04 -23.53 -26.17
CA PRO A 72 21.73 -22.39 -25.56
C PRO A 72 21.49 -22.43 -24.06
N SER A 73 22.50 -22.86 -23.30
CA SER A 73 22.56 -22.57 -21.87
C SER A 73 22.53 -21.05 -21.68
N PRO A 74 21.72 -20.50 -20.76
CA PRO A 74 21.92 -19.14 -20.31
C PRO A 74 23.31 -19.09 -19.68
N MET A 75 24.18 -18.21 -20.19
CA MET A 75 25.43 -17.84 -19.56
C MET A 75 25.13 -17.34 -18.14
N GLY A 76 25.13 -18.28 -17.19
CA GLY A 76 25.39 -18.00 -15.80
C GLY A 76 26.82 -17.49 -15.75
N ALA A 77 26.97 -16.17 -15.87
CA ALA A 77 28.10 -15.51 -15.27
C ALA A 77 28.14 -16.01 -13.83
N ALA A 78 29.18 -16.76 -13.50
CA ALA A 78 29.58 -16.95 -12.13
C ALA A 78 29.72 -15.53 -11.56
N ALA A 79 28.65 -15.05 -10.92
CA ALA A 79 28.69 -13.89 -10.05
C ALA A 79 29.67 -14.31 -8.97
N SER A 80 30.93 -13.92 -9.17
CA SER A 80 32.02 -14.34 -8.31
C SER A 80 31.65 -13.98 -6.87
N SER A 81 32.10 -14.77 -5.91
CA SER A 81 31.93 -14.46 -4.49
C SER A 81 32.38 -13.03 -4.15
N TYR A 82 33.29 -12.46 -4.96
CA TYR A 82 33.67 -11.05 -4.92
C TYR A 82 32.51 -10.11 -5.29
N ALA A 83 31.78 -10.33 -6.38
CA ALA A 83 30.64 -9.47 -6.78
C ALA A 83 29.52 -9.49 -5.72
N SER A 84 29.24 -10.66 -5.13
CA SER A 84 28.26 -10.77 -4.04
C SER A 84 28.75 -10.10 -2.74
N ALA A 85 30.03 -10.27 -2.39
CA ALA A 85 30.64 -9.60 -1.25
C ALA A 85 30.69 -8.07 -1.43
N THR A 86 31.02 -7.58 -2.64
CA THR A 86 31.00 -6.15 -2.97
C THR A 86 29.57 -5.61 -2.89
N GLN A 87 28.57 -6.31 -3.46
CA GLN A 87 27.17 -5.90 -3.37
C GLN A 87 26.66 -5.89 -1.91
N HIS A 88 27.12 -6.83 -1.08
CA HIS A 88 26.79 -6.87 0.34
C HIS A 88 27.48 -5.74 1.13
N ILE A 89 28.76 -5.47 0.88
CA ILE A 89 29.51 -4.35 1.49
C ILE A 89 28.90 -3.01 1.06
N ASP A 90 28.58 -2.85 -0.22
CA ASP A 90 27.89 -1.66 -0.73
C ASP A 90 26.50 -1.54 -0.09
N SER A 91 25.79 -2.64 0.13
CA SER A 91 24.52 -2.64 0.86
C SER A 91 24.67 -2.23 2.33
N ILE A 92 25.81 -2.55 2.98
CA ILE A 92 26.09 -2.14 4.36
C ILE A 92 26.52 -0.68 4.42
N LEU A 93 27.40 -0.23 3.53
CA LEU A 93 27.94 1.12 3.51
C LEU A 93 26.92 2.15 3.02
N ASN A 94 26.02 1.77 2.10
CA ASN A 94 24.89 2.60 1.70
C ASN A 94 23.71 2.50 2.67
N ASN A 95 23.84 1.71 3.75
CA ASN A 95 22.81 1.68 4.78
C ASN A 95 22.83 3.01 5.54
N PRO A 96 21.69 3.74 5.61
CA PRO A 96 21.61 5.03 6.28
C PRO A 96 21.98 4.99 7.77
N LEU A 97 22.00 3.81 8.41
CA LEU A 97 22.48 3.62 9.79
C LEU A 97 23.99 3.86 9.95
N PHE A 98 24.80 3.70 8.90
CA PHE A 98 26.26 3.79 8.98
C PHE A 98 26.86 4.95 8.18
N ALA A 99 26.12 5.49 7.22
CA ALA A 99 26.63 6.50 6.28
C ALA A 99 26.71 7.93 6.86
N VAL A 100 25.99 8.24 7.95
CA VAL A 100 25.92 9.60 8.51
C VAL A 100 26.68 9.69 9.84
N LYS A 101 27.59 10.67 9.95
CA LYS A 101 28.29 10.97 11.20
C LYS A 101 27.27 11.38 12.28
N PRO A 102 27.24 10.71 13.46
CA PRO A 102 26.32 11.08 14.54
C PRO A 102 26.53 12.55 14.96
N ARG A 103 25.50 13.39 14.80
CA ARG A 103 25.53 14.79 15.27
C ARG A 103 25.43 14.77 16.80
N ARG A 104 26.38 15.43 17.49
CA ARG A 104 26.38 15.50 18.96
C ARG A 104 25.07 16.16 19.43
N ARG A 105 24.40 15.49 20.37
CA ARG A 105 23.14 15.91 21.02
C ARG A 105 23.38 17.22 21.80
N GLY A 106 23.20 18.34 21.13
CA GLY A 106 23.26 19.67 21.74
C GLY A 106 23.11 20.76 20.69
N SER A 107 22.07 21.59 20.85
CA SER A 107 21.95 22.93 20.24
C SER A 107 21.29 23.07 18.87
N GLU A 108 20.14 22.44 18.62
CA GLU A 108 19.14 22.96 17.66
C GLU A 108 17.76 22.31 17.92
N SER A 109 16.68 23.09 17.86
CA SER A 109 15.32 22.58 18.08
C SER A 109 14.93 21.69 16.91
N ALA A 110 14.72 20.39 17.17
CA ALA A 110 14.34 19.40 16.15
C ALA A 110 13.15 19.84 15.28
N ALA A 111 12.27 20.70 15.80
CA ALA A 111 11.15 21.27 15.06
C ALA A 111 11.58 22.23 13.93
N MET A 112 12.65 23.01 14.14
CA MET A 112 13.17 23.95 13.13
C MET A 112 13.93 23.23 12.02
N ASP A 113 14.60 22.12 12.34
CA ASP A 113 15.32 21.30 11.36
C ASP A 113 14.36 20.58 10.41
N VAL A 114 13.25 20.04 10.94
CA VAL A 114 12.15 19.46 10.13
C VAL A 114 11.57 20.46 9.15
N LEU A 115 11.42 21.72 9.58
CA LEU A 115 10.82 22.78 8.76
C LEU A 115 11.71 23.23 7.60
N ARG A 116 13.04 23.17 7.78
CA ARG A 116 14.01 23.63 6.76
C ARG A 116 14.30 22.56 5.70
N ASP A 117 14.55 21.33 6.13
CA ASP A 117 14.81 20.20 5.23
C ASP A 117 14.26 18.90 5.84
N PRO A 118 12.98 18.57 5.58
CA PRO A 118 12.34 17.39 6.14
C PRO A 118 13.04 16.08 5.75
N LEU A 119 13.65 16.02 4.56
CA LEU A 119 14.32 14.83 4.04
C LEU A 119 15.62 14.58 4.81
N THR A 120 16.49 15.59 4.86
CA THR A 120 17.77 15.46 5.56
C THR A 120 17.56 15.23 7.05
N TRP A 121 16.55 15.88 7.65
CA TRP A 121 16.15 15.60 9.03
C TRP A 121 15.80 14.12 9.23
N PHE A 122 14.94 13.55 8.38
CA PHE A 122 14.53 12.15 8.54
C PHE A 122 15.69 11.17 8.31
N VAL A 123 16.57 11.43 7.33
CA VAL A 123 17.77 10.61 7.11
C VAL A 123 18.71 10.66 8.34
N ASN A 124 18.86 11.84 8.96
CA ASN A 124 19.64 11.97 10.20
C ASN A 124 19.01 11.20 11.37
N GLU A 125 17.68 11.21 11.48
CA GLU A 125 16.96 10.40 12.48
C GLU A 125 17.11 8.90 12.24
N ILE A 126 17.16 8.46 10.98
CA ILE A 126 17.47 7.07 10.65
C ILE A 126 18.88 6.75 11.12
N ALA A 127 19.87 7.55 10.74
CA ALA A 127 21.26 7.33 11.13
C ALA A 127 21.51 7.37 12.65
N ALA A 128 20.76 8.21 13.36
CA ALA A 128 20.79 8.27 14.83
C ALA A 128 20.10 7.06 15.50
N GLY A 129 19.46 6.17 14.72
CA GLY A 129 18.69 5.04 15.24
C GLY A 129 17.39 5.46 15.95
N SER A 130 16.96 6.72 15.78
CA SER A 130 15.79 7.29 16.45
C SER A 130 14.58 7.47 15.52
N ALA A 131 14.66 7.02 14.27
CA ALA A 131 13.56 7.05 13.32
C ALA A 131 12.39 6.17 13.78
N THR A 132 11.18 6.72 13.69
CA THR A 132 9.93 6.03 14.02
C THR A 132 8.89 6.26 12.91
N LEU A 133 7.87 5.40 12.86
CA LEU A 133 6.79 5.52 11.88
C LEU A 133 6.06 6.87 11.96
N SER A 134 5.91 7.42 13.17
CA SER A 134 5.33 8.76 13.38
C SER A 134 6.20 9.86 12.80
N LYS A 135 7.53 9.75 12.93
CA LYS A 135 8.47 10.70 12.31
C LYS A 135 8.46 10.60 10.79
N ALA A 136 8.36 9.39 10.24
CA ALA A 136 8.19 9.18 8.80
C ALA A 136 6.89 9.83 8.29
N ALA A 137 5.78 9.64 9.00
CA ALA A 137 4.50 10.27 8.65
C ALA A 137 4.57 11.80 8.69
N MET A 138 5.24 12.36 9.70
CA MET A 138 5.47 13.80 9.81
C MET A 138 6.33 14.33 8.64
N CYS A 139 7.40 13.62 8.28
CA CYS A 139 8.24 13.98 7.12
C CYS A 139 7.41 14.04 5.82
N LEU A 140 6.58 13.02 5.58
CA LEU A 140 5.66 12.98 4.43
C LEU A 140 4.65 14.14 4.45
N GLU A 141 4.12 14.50 5.62
CA GLU A 141 3.22 15.63 5.78
C GLU A 141 3.86 16.98 5.47
N MET A 142 5.12 17.15 5.86
CA MET A 142 5.84 18.41 5.67
C MET A 142 6.26 18.63 4.22
N LEU A 143 6.67 17.57 3.53
CA LEU A 143 7.03 17.63 2.11
C LEU A 143 5.85 17.96 1.19
N ASP A 144 4.63 17.58 1.58
CA ASP A 144 3.42 17.98 0.86
C ASP A 144 3.10 19.47 1.03
N LYS A 145 3.45 20.04 2.18
CA LYS A 145 3.16 21.44 2.53
C LYS A 145 4.18 22.42 1.98
N THR A 146 5.35 21.96 1.55
CA THR A 146 6.43 22.86 1.10
C THR A 146 6.13 23.32 -0.33
N PRO A 147 5.82 24.62 -0.57
CA PRO A 147 5.55 25.11 -1.92
C PRO A 147 6.89 25.54 -2.55
N ASN A 148 7.56 24.70 -3.36
CA ASN A 148 8.67 25.15 -4.21
C ASN A 148 9.06 24.17 -5.35
N GLN A 149 9.29 24.75 -6.53
CA GLN A 149 9.95 24.31 -7.78
C GLN A 149 9.96 22.80 -8.12
N ASP A 150 9.23 22.45 -9.19
CA ASP A 150 8.88 21.08 -9.58
C ASP A 150 10.05 20.10 -9.80
N ALA A 151 11.21 20.59 -10.26
CA ALA A 151 12.36 19.74 -10.58
C ALA A 151 13.08 19.20 -9.33
N SER A 152 13.33 20.05 -8.33
CA SER A 152 13.98 19.63 -7.07
C SER A 152 13.04 18.77 -6.22
N ARG A 153 11.73 19.01 -6.33
CA ARG A 153 10.70 18.21 -5.65
C ARG A 153 10.71 16.76 -6.11
N ALA A 154 10.74 16.49 -7.41
CA ALA A 154 10.76 15.11 -7.94
C ALA A 154 12.00 14.34 -7.47
N GLN A 155 13.17 15.00 -7.45
CA GLN A 155 14.41 14.40 -6.97
C GLN A 155 14.37 14.10 -5.46
N ASN A 156 13.87 15.04 -4.66
CA ASN A 156 13.73 14.86 -3.21
C ASN A 156 12.72 13.77 -2.86
N GLN A 157 11.60 13.69 -3.59
CA GLN A 157 10.60 12.64 -3.44
C GLN A 157 11.16 11.26 -3.78
N THR A 158 11.96 11.16 -4.85
CA THR A 158 12.63 9.90 -5.23
C THR A 158 13.62 9.46 -4.15
N ARG A 159 14.44 10.38 -3.64
CA ARG A 159 15.38 10.09 -2.54
C ARG A 159 14.65 9.68 -1.26
N LEU A 160 13.55 10.33 -0.93
CA LEU A 160 12.73 9.98 0.22
C LEU A 160 12.11 8.59 0.06
N ALA A 161 11.56 8.28 -1.12
CA ALA A 161 10.95 6.99 -1.41
C ALA A 161 11.97 5.85 -1.19
N MET A 162 13.19 6.01 -1.71
CA MET A 162 14.28 5.06 -1.49
C MET A 162 14.69 4.95 -0.02
N ALA A 163 14.85 6.08 0.67
CA ALA A 163 15.23 6.09 2.08
C ALA A 163 14.16 5.42 2.96
N LEU A 164 12.88 5.69 2.69
CA LEU A 164 11.75 5.09 3.40
C LEU A 164 11.63 3.59 3.10
N ASP A 165 11.74 3.15 1.84
CA ASP A 165 11.68 1.72 1.50
C ASP A 165 12.84 0.96 2.15
N SER A 166 14.06 1.47 2.01
CA SER A 166 15.26 0.87 2.61
C SER A 166 15.17 0.82 4.13
N TRP A 167 14.73 1.91 4.77
CA TRP A 167 14.53 1.95 6.22
C TRP A 167 13.43 1.01 6.69
N LEU A 168 12.24 1.02 6.07
CA LEU A 168 11.14 0.13 6.44
C LEU A 168 11.52 -1.35 6.31
N ARG A 169 12.30 -1.69 5.28
CA ARG A 169 12.80 -3.04 5.04
C ARG A 169 13.88 -3.44 6.05
N SER A 170 14.92 -2.62 6.20
CA SER A 170 16.07 -2.93 7.08
C SER A 170 15.69 -2.96 8.57
N SER A 171 14.72 -2.14 8.98
CA SER A 171 14.18 -2.14 10.35
C SER A 171 13.15 -3.24 10.59
N GLY A 172 12.68 -3.94 9.55
CA GLY A 172 11.58 -4.89 9.61
C GLY A 172 10.23 -4.26 9.97
N LEU A 173 10.14 -2.93 10.03
CA LEU A 173 8.92 -2.22 10.41
C LEU A 173 7.79 -2.38 9.38
N GLU A 174 8.10 -2.72 8.13
CA GLU A 174 7.08 -3.03 7.10
C GLU A 174 6.15 -4.19 7.49
N ASN A 175 6.62 -5.08 8.39
CA ASN A 175 5.86 -6.22 8.90
C ASN A 175 5.36 -5.99 10.32
N SER A 176 5.54 -4.79 10.88
CA SER A 176 5.11 -4.49 12.25
C SER A 176 3.59 -4.26 12.31
N LYS A 177 3.01 -4.60 13.47
CA LYS A 177 1.61 -4.26 13.80
C LYS A 177 1.37 -2.75 13.70
N GLN A 178 2.31 -1.94 14.18
CA GLN A 178 2.20 -0.48 14.18
C GLN A 178 2.10 0.10 12.77
N PHE A 179 2.87 -0.44 11.81
CA PHE A 179 2.80 -0.02 10.41
C PHE A 179 1.42 -0.29 9.81
N MET A 180 0.87 -1.49 10.02
CA MET A 180 -0.47 -1.81 9.52
C MET A 180 -1.58 -0.97 10.17
N GLU A 181 -1.49 -0.72 11.47
CA GLU A 181 -2.43 0.16 12.17
C GLU A 181 -2.33 1.62 11.71
N LEU A 182 -1.13 2.08 11.34
CA LEU A 182 -0.94 3.42 10.76
C LEU A 182 -1.49 3.50 9.33
N CYS A 183 -1.43 2.41 8.57
CA CYS A 183 -1.92 2.34 7.19
C CYS A 183 -3.46 2.16 7.09
N VAL A 184 -4.07 1.49 8.06
CA VAL A 184 -5.52 1.26 8.13
C VAL A 184 -6.15 2.27 9.11
N ALA A 185 -6.86 3.27 8.60
CA ALA A 185 -7.55 4.20 9.49
C ALA A 185 -8.66 3.48 10.28
N LYS A 186 -8.98 4.00 11.47
CA LYS A 186 -10.08 3.49 12.31
C LYS A 186 -11.44 3.41 11.58
N SER A 187 -11.61 4.21 10.52
CA SER A 187 -12.81 4.26 9.68
C SER A 187 -12.82 3.24 8.53
N GLY A 188 -11.84 2.33 8.44
CA GLY A 188 -11.73 1.34 7.35
C GLY A 188 -11.25 1.93 6.02
N HIS A 189 -10.97 3.23 5.97
CA HIS A 189 -10.37 3.91 4.82
C HIS A 189 -8.84 3.88 4.93
N GLY A 190 -8.13 3.87 3.81
CA GLY A 190 -6.67 3.98 3.80
C GLY A 190 -6.23 5.30 4.41
N SER A 191 -5.21 5.27 5.27
CA SER A 191 -4.70 6.48 5.88
C SER A 191 -4.03 7.39 4.85
N ARG A 192 -3.98 8.69 5.13
CA ARG A 192 -3.21 9.65 4.31
C ARG A 192 -1.73 9.25 4.20
N PHE A 193 -1.20 8.63 5.25
CA PHE A 193 0.14 8.07 5.27
C PHE A 193 0.32 7.01 4.17
N LEU A 194 -0.58 6.01 4.11
CA LEU A 194 -0.50 4.97 3.08
C LEU A 194 -0.66 5.54 1.67
N GLU A 195 -1.59 6.47 1.47
CA GLU A 195 -1.81 7.10 0.18
C GLU A 195 -0.56 7.80 -0.35
N ARG A 196 0.08 8.61 0.50
CA ARG A 196 1.32 9.32 0.16
C ARG A 196 2.48 8.38 -0.07
N LEU A 197 2.64 7.40 0.82
CA LEU A 197 3.72 6.42 0.72
C LEU A 197 3.62 5.63 -0.58
N VAL A 198 2.42 5.15 -0.94
CA VAL A 198 2.19 4.42 -2.20
C VAL A 198 2.40 5.34 -3.40
N ALA A 199 1.92 6.59 -3.37
CA ALA A 199 2.13 7.54 -4.46
C ALA A 199 3.64 7.80 -4.71
N LEU A 200 4.42 7.99 -3.64
CA LEU A 200 5.86 8.23 -3.73
C LEU A 200 6.62 7.02 -4.24
N LEU A 201 6.33 5.83 -3.70
CA LEU A 201 6.97 4.59 -4.15
C LEU A 201 6.63 4.31 -5.62
N ARG A 202 5.39 4.56 -6.04
CA ARG A 202 4.99 4.37 -7.44
C ARG A 202 5.59 5.36 -8.42
N ALA A 203 5.90 6.58 -7.99
CA ALA A 203 6.62 7.54 -8.83
C ALA A 203 8.02 7.01 -9.18
N GLN A 204 8.55 6.10 -8.36
CA GLN A 204 9.79 5.42 -8.62
C GLN A 204 9.54 4.10 -9.38
N VAL A 205 10.11 3.99 -10.58
CA VAL A 205 9.91 2.84 -11.49
C VAL A 205 10.36 1.50 -10.89
N GLU A 206 11.25 1.53 -9.89
CA GLU A 206 11.98 0.35 -9.40
C GLU A 206 11.48 -0.21 -8.06
N THR A 207 10.55 0.47 -7.37
CA THR A 207 10.14 -0.01 -6.03
C THR A 207 8.95 -0.96 -6.09
N ASP A 208 9.25 -2.25 -6.00
CA ASP A 208 8.25 -3.32 -5.81
C ASP A 208 7.63 -3.35 -4.40
N ALA A 209 7.89 -2.35 -3.56
CA ALA A 209 7.48 -2.35 -2.16
C ALA A 209 5.96 -2.50 -1.96
N PRO A 210 5.08 -1.76 -2.67
CA PRO A 210 3.63 -1.98 -2.56
C PRO A 210 3.21 -3.39 -2.98
N TRP A 211 3.89 -3.97 -3.98
CA TRP A 211 3.65 -5.35 -4.42
C TRP A 211 4.07 -6.37 -3.38
N ARG A 212 5.25 -6.19 -2.75
CA ARG A 212 5.69 -7.02 -1.62
C ARG A 212 4.66 -7.02 -0.50
N TRP A 213 4.08 -5.85 -0.21
CA TRP A 213 3.04 -5.76 0.81
C TRP A 213 1.75 -6.47 0.38
N PHE A 214 1.35 -6.33 -0.88
CA PHE A 214 0.13 -6.91 -1.42
C PHE A 214 0.20 -8.44 -1.58
N ILE A 215 1.31 -8.99 -2.07
CA ILE A 215 1.46 -10.41 -2.45
C ILE A 215 1.59 -11.30 -1.21
N ARG A 216 2.14 -10.77 -0.11
CA ARG A 216 2.38 -11.55 1.12
C ARG A 216 1.09 -12.23 1.62
N PRO A 217 1.12 -13.55 1.94
CA PRO A 217 -0.05 -14.30 2.42
C PRO A 217 -0.65 -13.73 3.71
N ASN A 218 -1.97 -13.87 3.85
CA ASN A 218 -2.69 -13.38 5.04
C ASN A 218 -2.25 -14.12 6.31
N GLU A 219 -2.10 -15.44 6.24
CA GLU A 219 -1.70 -16.27 7.38
C GLU A 219 -0.34 -15.88 7.95
N GLN A 220 0.62 -15.60 7.07
CA GLN A 220 1.95 -15.14 7.47
C GLN A 220 1.85 -13.79 8.21
N ARG A 221 1.09 -12.83 7.66
CA ARG A 221 0.90 -11.52 8.31
C ARG A 221 0.20 -11.62 9.66
N VAL A 222 -0.78 -12.50 9.79
CA VAL A 222 -1.47 -12.74 11.07
C VAL A 222 -0.48 -13.27 12.11
N LYS A 223 0.36 -14.25 11.74
CA LYS A 223 1.41 -14.80 12.62
C LYS A 223 2.42 -13.73 13.06
N GLU A 224 2.87 -12.88 12.14
CA GLU A 224 3.89 -11.86 12.41
C GLU A 224 3.37 -10.70 13.26
N THR A 225 2.09 -10.34 13.11
CA THR A 225 1.56 -9.10 13.71
C THR A 225 0.57 -9.30 14.83
N GLY A 226 0.06 -10.53 14.99
CA GLY A 226 -1.01 -10.84 15.93
C GLY A 226 -2.31 -10.06 15.65
N LEU A 227 -2.49 -9.53 14.43
CA LEU A 227 -3.71 -8.86 14.01
C LEU A 227 -4.74 -9.86 13.50
N ASP A 228 -6.01 -9.47 13.62
CA ASP A 228 -7.11 -10.21 13.05
C ASP A 228 -7.05 -10.25 11.50
N ILE A 229 -7.52 -11.37 10.93
CA ILE A 229 -7.56 -11.62 9.48
C ILE A 229 -8.31 -10.48 8.76
N ALA A 230 -9.41 -9.97 9.33
CA ALA A 230 -10.19 -8.91 8.70
C ALA A 230 -9.37 -7.61 8.54
N LYS A 231 -8.52 -7.28 9.52
CA LYS A 231 -7.63 -6.11 9.45
C LYS A 231 -6.55 -6.29 8.39
N VAL A 232 -5.98 -7.49 8.28
CA VAL A 232 -4.98 -7.82 7.26
C VAL A 232 -5.59 -7.73 5.85
N VAL A 233 -6.80 -8.27 5.66
CA VAL A 233 -7.55 -8.16 4.40
C VAL A 233 -7.84 -6.70 4.07
N THR A 234 -8.29 -5.91 5.05
CA THR A 234 -8.54 -4.46 4.88
C THR A 234 -7.25 -3.73 4.48
N PHE A 235 -6.12 -4.04 5.11
CA PHE A 235 -4.83 -3.47 4.72
C PHE A 235 -4.48 -3.77 3.26
N ARG A 236 -4.59 -5.03 2.81
CA ARG A 236 -4.33 -5.41 1.40
C ARG A 236 -5.28 -4.72 0.43
N GLN A 237 -6.56 -4.60 0.78
CA GLN A 237 -7.55 -3.85 -0.01
C GLN A 237 -7.12 -2.40 -0.18
N GLN A 238 -6.69 -1.75 0.90
CA GLN A 238 -6.27 -0.35 0.87
C GLN A 238 -4.97 -0.15 0.09
N VAL A 239 -3.99 -1.04 0.22
CA VAL A 239 -2.75 -1.00 -0.59
C VAL A 239 -3.10 -1.03 -2.07
N LEU A 240 -3.87 -2.02 -2.51
CA LEU A 240 -4.25 -2.13 -3.93
C LEU A 240 -5.10 -0.95 -4.40
N LEU A 241 -6.07 -0.51 -3.59
CA LEU A 241 -6.87 0.66 -3.90
C LEU A 241 -5.99 1.89 -4.12
N LYS A 242 -5.03 2.16 -3.22
CA LYS A 242 -4.13 3.31 -3.34
C LYS A 242 -3.17 3.16 -4.52
N MET A 243 -2.70 1.95 -4.82
CA MET A 243 -1.92 1.72 -6.03
C MET A 243 -2.73 2.14 -7.25
N VAL A 244 -3.98 1.70 -7.38
CA VAL A 244 -4.83 2.00 -8.53
C VAL A 244 -5.27 3.47 -8.57
N SER A 245 -5.56 4.07 -7.41
CA SER A 245 -6.16 5.40 -7.32
C SER A 245 -5.15 6.56 -7.39
N THR A 246 -3.90 6.35 -7.02
CA THR A 246 -2.87 7.42 -7.05
C THR A 246 -2.42 7.77 -8.46
N VAL A 247 -2.68 6.88 -9.43
CA VAL A 247 -2.35 7.11 -10.84
C VAL A 247 -3.30 8.16 -11.43
N PRO A 248 -2.77 9.18 -12.13
CA PRO A 248 -3.58 10.20 -12.79
C PRO A 248 -4.42 9.61 -13.91
N ASN A 249 -5.54 10.27 -14.23
CA ASN A 249 -6.46 9.81 -15.27
C ASN A 249 -5.81 9.67 -16.65
N ALA A 250 -4.82 10.51 -16.97
CA ALA A 250 -4.04 10.41 -18.22
C ALA A 250 -3.32 9.06 -18.37
N GLU A 251 -3.03 8.36 -17.26
CA GLU A 251 -2.36 7.06 -17.26
C GLU A 251 -3.29 5.93 -16.83
N PHE A 252 -4.60 6.07 -17.08
CA PHE A 252 -5.62 5.12 -16.64
C PHE A 252 -5.33 3.66 -17.05
N LYS A 253 -4.76 3.45 -18.24
CA LYS A 253 -4.27 2.14 -18.70
C LYS A 253 -3.33 1.46 -17.67
N LYS A 254 -2.40 2.21 -17.06
CA LYS A 254 -1.48 1.67 -16.05
C LYS A 254 -2.23 1.23 -14.79
N SER A 255 -3.26 1.96 -14.36
CA SER A 255 -4.10 1.56 -13.23
C SER A 255 -4.78 0.22 -13.48
N MET A 256 -5.28 0.02 -14.70
CA MET A 256 -5.95 -1.21 -15.06
C MET A 256 -4.99 -2.38 -15.21
N VAL A 257 -3.80 -2.17 -15.77
CA VAL A 257 -2.72 -3.18 -15.78
C VAL A 257 -2.34 -3.61 -14.37
N VAL A 258 -2.20 -2.66 -13.43
CA VAL A 258 -1.92 -2.97 -12.02
C VAL A 258 -3.03 -3.80 -11.40
N PHE A 259 -4.31 -3.45 -11.64
CA PHE A 259 -5.42 -4.27 -11.16
C PHE A 259 -5.39 -5.69 -11.75
N MET A 260 -5.15 -5.84 -13.06
CA MET A 260 -5.10 -7.14 -13.70
C MET A 260 -3.91 -7.98 -13.23
N CYS A 261 -2.77 -7.37 -12.93
CA CYS A 261 -1.64 -8.05 -12.29
C CYS A 261 -2.02 -8.57 -10.90
N ALA A 262 -2.69 -7.74 -10.10
CA ALA A 262 -3.21 -8.16 -8.79
C ALA A 262 -4.24 -9.30 -8.91
N PHE A 263 -5.11 -9.26 -9.92
CA PHE A 263 -6.08 -10.32 -10.20
C PHE A 263 -5.39 -11.65 -10.53
N ARG A 264 -4.40 -11.65 -11.45
CA ARG A 264 -3.62 -12.84 -11.81
C ARG A 264 -2.87 -13.43 -10.61
N ASN A 265 -2.31 -12.57 -9.76
CA ASN A 265 -1.65 -13.03 -8.53
C ASN A 265 -2.63 -13.73 -7.56
N MET A 266 -3.88 -13.26 -7.48
CA MET A 266 -4.91 -13.91 -6.66
C MET A 266 -5.41 -15.22 -7.27
N GLU A 267 -5.52 -15.28 -8.60
CA GLU A 267 -5.88 -16.49 -9.34
C GLU A 267 -4.83 -17.58 -9.13
N ASN A 268 -3.54 -17.24 -9.26
CA ASN A 268 -2.43 -18.17 -9.03
C ASN A 268 -2.36 -18.68 -7.58
N ALA A 269 -2.83 -17.89 -6.62
CA ALA A 269 -2.87 -18.31 -5.22
C ALA A 269 -4.01 -19.31 -4.94
N GLY A 270 -5.02 -19.43 -5.81
CA GLY A 270 -6.07 -20.44 -5.72
C GLY A 270 -7.14 -20.21 -4.63
N TYR A 271 -7.15 -19.06 -3.96
CA TYR A 271 -8.09 -18.77 -2.87
C TYR A 271 -9.27 -17.91 -3.34
N GLU A 272 -10.47 -18.48 -3.47
CA GLU A 272 -11.67 -17.71 -3.85
C GLU A 272 -12.02 -16.61 -2.84
N SER A 273 -11.72 -16.82 -1.55
CA SER A 273 -11.91 -15.82 -0.50
C SER A 273 -11.04 -14.57 -0.71
N ALA A 274 -9.92 -14.69 -1.45
CA ALA A 274 -8.99 -13.62 -1.72
C ALA A 274 -9.51 -12.60 -2.74
N TYR A 275 -10.49 -12.96 -3.57
CA TYR A 275 -11.11 -12.01 -4.52
C TYR A 275 -11.83 -10.85 -3.82
N SER A 276 -12.20 -11.01 -2.55
CA SER A 276 -12.75 -9.92 -1.74
C SER A 276 -11.78 -8.74 -1.62
N VAL A 277 -10.47 -8.97 -1.74
CA VAL A 277 -9.42 -7.94 -1.69
C VAL A 277 -9.48 -7.01 -2.92
N LEU A 278 -9.95 -7.53 -4.05
CA LEU A 278 -9.99 -6.78 -5.31
C LEU A 278 -11.17 -5.81 -5.40
N ARG A 279 -12.23 -6.02 -4.61
CA ARG A 279 -13.50 -5.28 -4.71
C ARG A 279 -13.35 -3.77 -4.64
N SER A 280 -12.56 -3.27 -3.67
CA SER A 280 -12.39 -1.83 -3.47
C SER A 280 -11.69 -1.18 -4.65
N ALA A 281 -10.60 -1.79 -5.14
CA ALA A 281 -9.85 -1.27 -6.27
C ALA A 281 -10.61 -1.39 -7.59
N GLY A 282 -11.27 -2.53 -7.83
CA GLY A 282 -12.10 -2.77 -9.00
C GLY A 282 -13.29 -1.80 -9.06
N GLY A 283 -13.98 -1.60 -7.93
CA GLY A 283 -15.05 -0.60 -7.81
C GLY A 283 -14.56 0.83 -8.08
N SER A 284 -13.35 1.18 -7.61
CA SER A 284 -12.75 2.49 -7.93
C SER A 284 -12.44 2.65 -9.42
N LEU A 285 -12.04 1.60 -10.13
CA LEU A 285 -11.84 1.65 -11.59
C LEU A 285 -13.16 1.82 -12.33
N VAL A 286 -14.19 1.06 -11.94
CA VAL A 286 -15.53 1.18 -12.52
C VAL A 286 -16.05 2.61 -12.35
N ASN A 287 -15.96 3.16 -11.13
CA ASN A 287 -16.40 4.53 -10.85
C ASN A 287 -15.64 5.58 -11.68
N ARG A 288 -14.37 5.35 -12.01
CA ARG A 288 -13.58 6.25 -12.87
C ARG A 288 -14.04 6.17 -14.33
N ILE A 289 -14.32 4.96 -14.82
CA ILE A 289 -14.85 4.73 -16.17
C ILE A 289 -16.22 5.40 -16.31
N THR A 290 -17.11 5.23 -15.33
CA THR A 290 -18.45 5.84 -15.36
C THR A 290 -18.42 7.36 -15.23
N ALA A 291 -17.44 7.91 -14.49
CA ALA A 291 -17.31 9.35 -14.33
C ALA A 291 -16.68 10.03 -15.55
N ASN A 292 -15.85 9.33 -16.33
CA ASN A 292 -15.15 9.88 -17.48
C ASN A 292 -15.20 8.90 -18.66
N THR A 293 -16.19 9.07 -19.53
CA THR A 293 -16.40 8.23 -20.73
C THR A 293 -15.15 8.14 -21.61
N ASP A 294 -14.39 9.23 -21.73
CA ASP A 294 -13.20 9.30 -22.58
C ASP A 294 -12.07 8.39 -22.11
N LEU A 295 -12.03 8.02 -20.82
CA LEU A 295 -11.00 7.12 -20.30
C LEU A 295 -11.13 5.71 -20.86
N ALA A 296 -12.34 5.24 -21.13
CA ALA A 296 -12.53 3.91 -21.71
C ALA A 296 -11.86 3.80 -23.10
N LEU A 297 -11.87 4.90 -23.87
CA LEU A 297 -11.28 4.95 -25.21
C LEU A 297 -9.75 4.89 -25.21
N THR A 298 -9.10 5.28 -24.11
CA THR A 298 -7.63 5.25 -23.98
C THR A 298 -7.06 3.84 -23.73
N VAL A 299 -7.93 2.86 -23.51
CA VAL A 299 -7.56 1.53 -23.05
C VAL A 299 -7.66 0.51 -24.18
N ASP A 300 -6.68 -0.38 -24.26
CA ASP A 300 -6.70 -1.49 -25.20
C ASP A 300 -7.94 -2.36 -24.99
N VAL A 301 -8.64 -2.70 -26.07
CA VAL A 301 -9.90 -3.47 -26.03
C VAL A 301 -9.72 -4.81 -25.31
N GLU A 302 -8.58 -5.49 -25.52
CA GLU A 302 -8.26 -6.77 -24.87
C GLU A 302 -8.12 -6.65 -23.35
N LEU A 303 -7.48 -5.57 -22.88
CA LEU A 303 -7.32 -5.32 -21.45
C LEU A 303 -8.68 -5.02 -20.81
N TYR A 304 -9.53 -4.25 -21.51
CA TYR A 304 -10.90 -3.97 -21.08
C TYR A 304 -11.75 -5.22 -20.99
N GLN A 305 -11.70 -6.09 -22.00
CA GLN A 305 -12.42 -7.38 -22.00
C GLN A 305 -11.91 -8.32 -20.89
N SER A 306 -10.60 -8.34 -20.66
CA SER A 306 -10.03 -9.09 -19.54
C SER A 306 -10.51 -8.55 -18.18
N PHE A 307 -10.62 -7.23 -18.04
CA PHE A 307 -11.16 -6.61 -16.83
C PHE A 307 -12.66 -6.91 -16.65
N LEU A 308 -13.45 -6.81 -17.72
CA LEU A 308 -14.87 -7.14 -17.72
C LEU A 308 -15.12 -8.58 -17.30
N SER A 309 -14.42 -9.55 -17.91
CA SER A 309 -14.53 -10.97 -17.53
C SER A 309 -14.07 -11.25 -16.09
N SER A 310 -13.08 -10.51 -15.58
CA SER A 310 -12.64 -10.64 -14.19
C SER A 310 -13.74 -10.29 -13.18
N SER A 311 -14.67 -9.38 -13.54
CA SER A 311 -15.67 -8.80 -12.64
C SER A 311 -16.59 -9.84 -11.98
N GLN A 312 -16.88 -10.93 -12.69
CA GLN A 312 -17.68 -12.06 -12.21
C GLN A 312 -17.10 -12.69 -10.95
N ARG A 313 -15.76 -12.83 -10.91
CA ARG A 313 -15.09 -13.56 -9.83
C ARG A 313 -14.99 -12.76 -8.54
N TRP A 314 -14.85 -11.43 -8.62
CA TRP A 314 -14.68 -10.60 -7.42
C TRP A 314 -15.97 -9.94 -6.92
N LEU A 315 -17.02 -9.82 -7.74
CA LEU A 315 -18.28 -9.18 -7.34
C LEU A 315 -19.41 -10.13 -6.91
N ARG A 316 -19.30 -11.43 -7.19
CA ARG A 316 -20.38 -12.41 -6.96
C ARG A 316 -21.69 -11.89 -7.57
N ASP A 317 -22.77 -11.83 -6.81
CA ASP A 317 -24.11 -11.43 -7.29
C ASP A 317 -24.17 -10.00 -7.87
N TRP A 318 -23.26 -9.11 -7.43
CA TRP A 318 -23.19 -7.74 -7.94
C TRP A 318 -22.50 -7.63 -9.30
N SER A 319 -21.94 -8.73 -9.83
CA SER A 319 -21.26 -8.74 -11.12
C SER A 319 -22.17 -8.26 -12.24
N ARG A 320 -23.42 -8.74 -12.29
CA ARG A 320 -24.39 -8.41 -13.35
C ARG A 320 -24.63 -6.91 -13.48
N ALA A 321 -24.73 -6.20 -12.35
CA ALA A 321 -24.92 -4.75 -12.35
C ALA A 321 -23.68 -3.99 -12.87
N VAL A 322 -22.49 -4.44 -12.49
CA VAL A 322 -21.23 -3.82 -12.92
C VAL A 322 -20.90 -4.18 -14.37
N GLU A 323 -21.15 -5.41 -14.80
CA GLU A 323 -21.01 -5.82 -16.19
C GLU A 323 -21.93 -5.01 -17.10
N ALA A 324 -23.19 -4.82 -16.71
CA ALA A 324 -24.11 -3.96 -17.43
C ALA A 324 -23.57 -2.54 -17.60
N MET A 325 -22.98 -1.99 -16.54
CA MET A 325 -22.33 -0.68 -16.59
C MET A 325 -21.12 -0.69 -17.52
N LEU A 326 -20.22 -1.67 -17.41
CA LEU A 326 -19.01 -1.75 -18.24
C LEU A 326 -19.36 -1.97 -19.73
N TRP A 327 -20.38 -2.76 -20.04
CA TRP A 327 -20.86 -2.92 -21.42
C TRP A 327 -21.39 -1.62 -22.02
N LEU A 328 -21.99 -0.75 -21.20
CA LEU A 328 -22.46 0.55 -21.66
C LEU A 328 -21.30 1.47 -22.07
N TYR A 329 -20.18 1.42 -21.34
CA TYR A 329 -18.99 2.22 -21.57
C TYR A 329 -17.89 1.47 -22.34
N HIS A 330 -18.25 0.44 -23.10
CA HIS A 330 -17.27 -0.37 -23.83
C HIS A 330 -16.61 0.43 -24.97
N PRO A 331 -15.27 0.44 -25.11
CA PRO A 331 -14.56 1.33 -26.03
C PRO A 331 -14.90 1.15 -27.52
N SER A 332 -15.23 -0.06 -27.96
CA SER A 332 -15.52 -0.34 -29.37
C SER A 332 -16.99 -0.60 -29.70
N ARG A 333 -17.80 -0.99 -28.70
CA ARG A 333 -19.15 -1.53 -28.91
C ARG A 333 -20.00 -1.33 -27.65
N PRO A 334 -20.44 -0.09 -27.36
CA PRO A 334 -21.36 0.15 -26.25
C PRO A 334 -22.64 -0.67 -26.46
N ASN A 335 -23.09 -1.38 -25.41
CA ASN A 335 -24.25 -2.26 -25.48
C ASN A 335 -25.17 -2.07 -24.27
N THR A 336 -26.42 -1.70 -24.54
CA THR A 336 -27.47 -1.45 -23.54
C THR A 336 -28.19 -2.71 -23.08
N ARG A 337 -28.10 -3.81 -23.85
CA ARG A 337 -28.87 -5.03 -23.62
C ARG A 337 -28.63 -5.68 -22.26
N PRO A 338 -27.39 -5.82 -21.75
CA PRO A 338 -27.15 -6.40 -20.43
C PRO A 338 -27.79 -5.58 -19.30
N GLY A 339 -27.77 -4.25 -19.43
CA GLY A 339 -28.42 -3.34 -18.48
C GLY A 339 -29.93 -3.46 -18.49
N LEU A 340 -30.55 -3.52 -19.67
CA LEU A 340 -32.00 -3.73 -19.78
C LEU A 340 -32.44 -5.06 -19.16
N LEU A 341 -31.74 -6.16 -19.48
CA LEU A 341 -32.05 -7.46 -18.90
C LEU A 341 -31.91 -7.45 -17.38
N PHE A 342 -30.89 -6.78 -16.85
CA PHE A 342 -30.70 -6.67 -15.39
C PHE A 342 -31.80 -5.83 -14.70
N ILE A 343 -32.30 -4.78 -15.35
CA ILE A 343 -33.36 -3.92 -14.81
C ILE A 343 -34.73 -4.61 -14.86
N GLN A 344 -35.01 -5.37 -15.93
CA GLN A 344 -36.28 -6.08 -16.11
C GLN A 344 -36.36 -7.38 -15.30
N ASP A 345 -35.23 -7.96 -14.91
CA ASP A 345 -35.18 -9.20 -14.15
C ASP A 345 -35.60 -8.96 -12.68
N PRO A 346 -36.61 -9.69 -12.16
CA PRO A 346 -37.06 -9.57 -10.78
C PRO A 346 -36.00 -9.99 -9.76
N THR A 347 -35.02 -10.81 -10.15
CA THR A 347 -33.86 -11.19 -9.33
C THR A 347 -32.68 -10.23 -9.49
N GLY A 348 -32.76 -9.29 -10.43
CA GLY A 348 -31.72 -8.32 -10.74
C GLY A 348 -31.87 -7.04 -9.92
N ALA A 349 -32.28 -5.94 -10.57
CA ALA A 349 -32.32 -4.62 -9.93
C ALA A 349 -33.25 -4.56 -8.70
N LEU A 350 -34.38 -5.29 -8.71
CA LEU A 350 -35.33 -5.33 -7.60
C LEU A 350 -34.73 -5.89 -6.30
N ALA A 351 -33.83 -6.87 -6.39
CA ALA A 351 -33.16 -7.47 -5.23
C ALA A 351 -32.32 -6.44 -4.45
N TYR A 352 -31.91 -5.35 -5.10
CA TYR A 352 -31.02 -4.33 -4.53
C TYR A 352 -31.71 -3.01 -4.19
N VAL A 353 -33.04 -2.91 -4.33
CA VAL A 353 -33.80 -1.69 -3.99
C VAL A 353 -33.68 -1.34 -2.49
N LYS A 354 -33.47 -2.32 -1.61
CA LYS A 354 -33.26 -2.12 -0.16
C LYS A 354 -31.78 -2.10 0.25
N SER A 355 -30.86 -1.99 -0.71
CA SER A 355 -29.42 -2.01 -0.45
C SER A 355 -28.86 -0.69 0.10
N THR A 356 -27.55 -0.64 0.33
CA THR A 356 -26.86 0.56 0.86
C THR A 356 -27.01 1.77 -0.07
N PRO A 357 -26.96 3.01 0.46
CA PRO A 357 -27.09 4.23 -0.34
C PRO A 357 -26.14 4.29 -1.54
N SER A 358 -24.89 3.84 -1.39
CA SER A 358 -23.91 3.81 -2.48
C SER A 358 -24.33 2.89 -3.63
N ARG A 359 -24.90 1.72 -3.32
CA ARG A 359 -25.39 0.79 -4.34
C ARG A 359 -26.65 1.32 -5.02
N LYS A 360 -27.54 1.93 -4.25
CA LYS A 360 -28.71 2.64 -4.79
C LYS A 360 -28.32 3.74 -5.79
N ASN A 361 -27.35 4.58 -5.42
CA ASN A 361 -26.82 5.61 -6.32
C ASN A 361 -26.24 5.01 -7.61
N PHE A 362 -25.50 3.91 -7.50
CA PHE A 362 -24.96 3.20 -8.66
C PHE A 362 -26.06 2.65 -9.58
N LEU A 363 -27.13 2.08 -9.03
CA LEU A 363 -28.28 1.59 -9.82
C LEU A 363 -29.01 2.72 -10.52
N VAL A 364 -29.21 3.85 -9.85
CA VAL A 364 -29.81 5.03 -10.47
C VAL A 364 -28.93 5.51 -11.63
N GLN A 365 -27.62 5.59 -11.43
CA GLN A 365 -26.68 5.93 -12.51
C GLN A 365 -26.79 4.95 -13.69
N LEU A 366 -26.87 3.64 -13.41
CA LEU A 366 -27.03 2.62 -14.44
C LEU A 366 -28.33 2.82 -15.23
N CYS A 367 -29.46 2.98 -14.55
CA CYS A 367 -30.76 3.18 -15.19
C CYS A 367 -30.79 4.45 -16.05
N LEU A 368 -30.22 5.56 -15.54
CA LEU A 368 -30.14 6.81 -16.28
C LEU A 368 -29.26 6.67 -17.52
N ALA A 369 -28.09 6.06 -17.38
CA ALA A 369 -27.15 5.89 -18.49
C ALA A 369 -27.70 4.94 -19.57
N VAL A 370 -28.36 3.85 -19.17
CA VAL A 370 -29.07 2.94 -20.10
C VAL A 370 -30.21 3.69 -20.81
N SER A 371 -30.99 4.49 -20.09
CA SER A 371 -32.09 5.27 -20.68
C SER A 371 -31.59 6.29 -21.70
N GLN A 372 -30.50 7.02 -21.37
CA GLN A 372 -29.88 7.97 -22.29
C GLN A 372 -29.42 7.31 -23.58
N GLN A 373 -28.73 6.16 -23.47
CA GLN A 373 -28.26 5.43 -24.64
C GLN A 373 -29.41 4.86 -25.48
N LEU A 374 -30.49 4.38 -24.87
CA LEU A 374 -31.67 3.91 -25.60
C LEU A 374 -32.42 5.03 -26.32
N ILE A 375 -32.42 6.25 -25.76
CA ILE A 375 -32.94 7.44 -26.43
C ILE A 375 -32.08 7.76 -27.66
N HIS A 376 -30.75 7.68 -27.56
CA HIS A 376 -29.85 7.84 -28.71
C HIS A 376 -30.10 6.78 -29.80
N GLU A 377 -30.38 5.53 -29.40
CA GLU A 377 -30.75 4.43 -30.30
C GLU A 377 -32.20 4.50 -30.83
N LYS A 378 -32.97 5.54 -30.46
CA LYS A 378 -34.39 5.73 -30.82
C LYS A 378 -35.35 4.64 -30.31
N LYS A 379 -34.97 3.90 -29.26
CA LYS A 379 -35.79 2.86 -28.61
C LYS A 379 -36.59 3.44 -27.45
N PHE A 380 -37.53 4.33 -27.76
CA PHE A 380 -38.25 5.12 -26.75
C PHE A 380 -39.13 4.28 -25.80
N ALA A 381 -39.70 3.17 -26.28
CA ALA A 381 -40.54 2.30 -25.45
C ALA A 381 -39.74 1.66 -24.30
N GLU A 382 -38.55 1.15 -24.60
CA GLU A 382 -37.64 0.55 -23.62
C GLU A 382 -37.08 1.61 -22.66
N ALA A 383 -36.69 2.78 -23.18
CA ALA A 383 -36.25 3.90 -22.34
C ALA A 383 -37.34 4.34 -21.35
N ARG A 384 -38.60 4.39 -21.80
CA ARG A 384 -39.74 4.73 -20.93
C ARG A 384 -39.94 3.68 -19.82
N ALA A 385 -39.78 2.40 -20.13
CA ALA A 385 -39.88 1.33 -19.14
C ALA A 385 -38.79 1.45 -18.06
N VAL A 386 -37.55 1.72 -18.44
CA VAL A 386 -36.44 1.92 -17.48
C VAL A 386 -36.65 3.16 -16.61
N MET A 387 -37.12 4.26 -17.19
CA MET A 387 -37.41 5.48 -16.44
C MET A 387 -38.60 5.30 -15.49
N ALA A 388 -39.62 4.52 -15.87
CA ALA A 388 -40.74 4.16 -15.00
C ALA A 388 -40.27 3.34 -13.80
N PHE A 389 -39.44 2.31 -14.03
CA PHE A 389 -38.82 1.51 -12.97
C PHE A 389 -38.02 2.38 -11.98
N THR A 390 -37.20 3.29 -12.51
CA THR A 390 -36.38 4.19 -11.68
C THR A 390 -37.26 5.10 -10.82
N ARG A 391 -38.36 5.61 -11.39
CA ARG A 391 -39.33 6.43 -10.65
C ARG A 391 -40.03 5.64 -9.56
N GLU A 392 -40.41 4.40 -9.82
CA GLU A 392 -41.16 3.57 -8.86
C GLU A 392 -40.31 3.16 -7.65
N HIS A 393 -39.06 2.74 -7.89
CA HIS A 393 -38.21 2.17 -6.83
C HIS A 393 -37.18 3.13 -6.23
N PHE A 394 -36.90 4.26 -6.89
CA PHE A 394 -35.89 5.23 -6.49
C PHE A 394 -36.42 6.68 -6.53
N ALA A 395 -37.72 6.86 -6.29
CA ALA A 395 -38.39 8.16 -6.23
C ALA A 395 -37.67 9.16 -5.31
N ASP A 396 -37.14 8.67 -4.18
CA ASP A 396 -36.45 9.44 -3.15
C ASP A 396 -35.14 10.09 -3.61
N MET A 397 -34.51 9.56 -4.66
CA MET A 397 -33.24 10.07 -5.21
C MET A 397 -33.41 10.79 -6.54
N VAL A 398 -34.42 10.44 -7.32
CA VAL A 398 -34.60 10.96 -8.70
C VAL A 398 -35.63 12.08 -8.76
N LEU A 399 -36.61 12.11 -7.86
CA LEU A 399 -37.57 13.20 -7.79
C LEU A 399 -37.06 14.29 -6.83
N PRO A 400 -37.27 15.58 -7.17
CA PRO A 400 -36.96 16.66 -6.25
C PRO A 400 -37.73 16.47 -4.94
N LYS A 401 -37.01 16.46 -3.80
CA LYS A 401 -37.63 16.38 -2.48
C LYS A 401 -38.62 17.56 -2.32
N PRO A 402 -39.86 17.32 -1.89
CA PRO A 402 -40.76 18.41 -1.56
C PRO A 402 -40.18 19.21 -0.38
N ALA A 403 -40.11 20.54 -0.52
CA ALA A 403 -39.49 21.49 0.42
C ALA A 403 -39.99 21.38 1.88
N VAL A 404 -41.11 20.69 2.12
CA VAL A 404 -41.72 20.49 3.44
C VAL A 404 -40.86 19.60 4.35
N THR A 405 -40.06 18.67 3.80
CA THR A 405 -39.27 17.74 4.63
C THR A 405 -37.95 18.32 5.12
N GLU A 406 -37.40 19.35 4.45
CA GLU A 406 -36.17 20.03 4.90
C GLU A 406 -36.42 20.93 6.12
N GLN A 407 -37.59 21.56 6.21
CA GLN A 407 -37.95 22.37 7.40
C GLN A 407 -38.06 21.50 8.67
N LEU A 408 -38.62 20.29 8.58
CA LEU A 408 -38.73 19.37 9.72
C LEU A 408 -37.37 18.77 10.15
N GLN A 409 -36.44 18.52 9.21
CA GLN A 409 -35.10 18.00 9.55
C GLN A 409 -34.12 19.09 10.03
N GLN A 410 -34.26 20.33 9.54
CA GLN A 410 -33.47 21.46 10.05
C GLN A 410 -33.85 21.81 11.49
N HIS A 411 -35.14 21.81 11.84
CA HIS A 411 -35.58 22.04 13.23
C HIS A 411 -35.15 20.95 14.23
N ALA A 412 -34.98 19.70 13.80
CA ALA A 412 -34.50 18.62 14.66
C ALA A 412 -32.98 18.65 14.93
N SER A 413 -32.19 19.29 14.05
CA SER A 413 -30.73 19.37 14.19
C SER A 413 -30.22 20.64 14.89
N ALA A 414 -31.03 21.71 14.87
CA ALA A 414 -30.78 22.97 15.58
C ALA A 414 -30.47 22.80 17.09
N PRO A 415 -31.27 22.06 17.90
CA PRO A 415 -31.02 21.96 19.34
C PRO A 415 -29.71 21.21 19.68
N ARG A 416 -29.20 20.39 18.76
CA ARG A 416 -27.96 19.63 18.97
C ARG A 416 -26.71 20.46 18.66
N LYS A 417 -26.82 21.40 17.72
CA LYS A 417 -25.75 22.35 17.39
C LYS A 417 -25.61 23.40 18.49
N GLU A 418 -26.71 23.96 18.96
CA GLU A 418 -26.74 24.93 20.07
C GLU A 418 -26.21 24.34 21.39
N ARG A 419 -26.54 23.07 21.71
CA ARG A 419 -25.97 22.38 22.88
C ARG A 419 -24.46 22.20 22.79
N LYS A 420 -23.91 21.90 21.61
CA LYS A 420 -22.46 21.77 21.40
C LYS A 420 -21.75 23.13 21.47
N GLU A 421 -22.41 24.17 20.98
CA GLU A 421 -21.89 25.54 21.01
C GLU A 421 -21.83 26.07 22.44
N ARG A 422 -22.87 25.85 23.26
CA ARG A 422 -22.83 26.15 24.71
C ARG A 422 -21.74 25.38 25.45
N ALA A 423 -21.59 24.08 25.20
CA ALA A 423 -20.54 23.29 25.82
C ALA A 423 -19.12 23.76 25.43
N ASN A 424 -18.94 24.26 24.20
CA ASN A 424 -17.68 24.85 23.76
C ASN A 424 -17.42 26.22 24.42
N LEU A 425 -18.46 27.04 24.62
CA LEU A 425 -18.35 28.33 25.29
C LEU A 425 -18.02 28.16 26.78
N GLU A 426 -18.65 27.19 27.47
CA GLU A 426 -18.31 26.85 28.86
C GLU A 426 -16.87 26.36 29.01
N LEU A 427 -16.36 25.59 28.02
CA LEU A 427 -14.96 25.19 27.98
C LEU A 427 -14.02 26.38 27.79
N LEU A 428 -14.38 27.36 26.96
CA LEU A 428 -13.60 28.57 26.76
C LEU A 428 -13.57 29.46 28.01
N ASP A 429 -14.70 29.60 28.70
CA ASP A 429 -14.77 30.36 29.96
C ASP A 429 -13.93 29.69 31.07
N SER A 430 -13.87 28.35 31.09
CA SER A 430 -13.02 27.61 32.04
C SER A 430 -11.51 27.73 31.79
N LEU A 431 -11.10 28.24 30.62
CA LEU A 431 -9.70 28.40 30.22
C LEU A 431 -9.16 29.81 30.46
N VAL A 432 -10.00 30.76 30.88
CA VAL A 432 -9.57 32.09 31.28
C VAL A 432 -9.18 32.04 32.77
N PRO A 433 -7.89 32.21 33.12
CA PRO A 433 -7.49 32.31 34.52
C PRO A 433 -7.99 33.65 35.07
N THR A 434 -8.77 33.61 36.15
CA THR A 434 -9.07 34.79 36.98
C THR A 434 -7.84 35.29 37.72
#